data_AF-F6HMZ3-F1
#
_entry.id   AF-F6HMZ3-F1
#
_cell.length_a   1.000
_cell.length_b   1.000
_cell.length_c   1.000
_cell.angle_alpha   90.00
_cell.angle_beta   90.00
_cell.angle_gamma   90.00
#
_symmetry.space_group_name_H-M   'P 1'
#
loop_
_entity.id
_entity.type
_entity.pdbx_description
1 polymer ?
#
loop_
_entity_poly.entity_id
_entity_poly.type
_entity_poly.pdbx_seq_one_letter_code
_entity_poly.pdbx_strand_id
1 'polypeptide(L)'
;MELAKLFRSYLPIHHLGCSIIVPSSMSIQVSTCPLVQIPKPEHRPMAEFHPSIWGDQFIAYTPEDEDTRACKEKQVEDLKEEVRRELMAAAGNPSQLLNFIDAVQRLGVAYHFEREIEESLQHIYDRFHDADDTDDDLYNIALQFRLLRQQGYNISCVYSTSSRMKKVASRRI
;
A
#
# COMPACT_ATOMS: atom_id res chain seq x y z
N MET A 1 -6.80 -6.30 11.74
CA MET A 1 -7.23 -4.91 12.01
C MET A 1 -7.11 -4.10 10.72
N GLU A 2 -8.20 -3.97 9.96
CA GLU A 2 -9.03 -2.75 9.89
C GLU A 2 -8.48 -1.50 9.16
N LEU A 3 -7.37 -1.60 8.41
CA LEU A 3 -7.02 -0.57 7.41
C LEU A 3 -7.39 -0.94 5.96
N ALA A 4 -7.40 -2.24 5.62
CA ALA A 4 -7.81 -2.73 4.29
C ALA A 4 -9.32 -2.51 3.95
N LYS A 5 -10.17 -2.15 4.92
CA LYS A 5 -11.61 -1.90 4.70
C LYS A 5 -11.94 -0.47 4.26
N LEU A 6 -11.01 0.49 4.42
CA LEU A 6 -11.34 1.92 4.33
C LEU A 6 -11.28 2.52 2.91
N PHE A 7 -10.81 1.75 1.92
CA PHE A 7 -10.77 2.18 0.51
C PHE A 7 -12.07 1.95 -0.27
N ARG A 8 -13.16 1.46 0.37
CA ARG A 8 -14.42 1.09 -0.32
C ARG A 8 -15.67 1.88 0.09
N SER A 9 -15.53 2.98 0.82
CA SER A 9 -16.65 3.67 1.47
C SER A 9 -16.75 5.19 1.20
N TYR A 10 -16.26 5.67 0.06
CA TYR A 10 -16.45 7.08 -0.36
C TYR A 10 -17.00 7.23 -1.79
N LEU A 11 -18.23 6.75 -2.01
CA LEU A 11 -19.08 7.24 -3.10
C LEU A 11 -20.58 7.22 -2.70
N PRO A 12 -21.13 8.35 -2.23
CA PRO A 12 -22.56 8.55 -2.01
C PRO A 12 -23.19 9.48 -3.08
N ILE A 13 -24.49 9.46 -3.43
CA ILE A 13 -25.60 8.61 -3.00
C ILE A 13 -26.68 8.57 -4.10
N HIS A 14 -27.60 7.62 -3.92
CA HIS A 14 -28.77 7.23 -4.69
C HIS A 14 -29.73 8.29 -5.26
N HIS A 15 -30.50 7.75 -6.21
CA HIS A 15 -31.66 8.24 -6.95
C HIS A 15 -32.96 8.43 -6.13
N LEU A 16 -33.75 9.42 -6.56
CA LEU A 16 -35.22 9.52 -6.53
C LEU A 16 -35.98 9.63 -5.19
N GLY A 17 -36.87 10.63 -5.11
CA GLY A 17 -37.98 10.61 -4.15
C GLY A 17 -38.53 11.95 -3.64
N CYS A 18 -38.87 12.92 -4.49
CA CYS A 18 -39.63 14.10 -4.04
C CYS A 18 -40.67 14.55 -5.07
N SER A 19 -41.95 14.25 -4.80
CA SER A 19 -43.08 14.77 -5.57
C SER A 19 -43.41 16.19 -5.12
N ILE A 20 -43.32 17.16 -6.03
CA ILE A 20 -43.68 18.55 -5.75
C ILE A 20 -44.95 18.91 -6.52
N ILE A 21 -45.97 19.33 -5.77
CA ILE A 21 -47.27 19.81 -6.26
C ILE A 21 -47.04 21.12 -7.03
N VAL A 22 -47.69 21.28 -8.19
CA VAL A 22 -47.60 22.51 -9.01
C VAL A 22 -48.67 23.52 -8.56
N PRO A 23 -48.32 24.71 -8.04
CA PRO A 23 -49.27 25.82 -7.90
C PRO A 23 -49.33 26.61 -9.22
N SER A 24 -50.50 27.13 -9.55
CA SER A 24 -50.73 27.94 -10.75
C SER A 24 -49.88 29.22 -10.79
N SER A 25 -49.50 29.59 -12.01
CA SER A 25 -49.07 30.90 -12.49
C SER A 25 -49.07 32.06 -11.48
N MET A 26 -47.88 32.46 -11.04
CA MET A 26 -47.60 33.85 -10.68
C MET A 26 -46.57 34.40 -11.66
N SER A 27 -46.93 35.45 -12.40
CA SER A 27 -46.02 36.12 -13.32
C SER A 27 -44.96 36.91 -12.57
N ILE A 28 -43.81 36.29 -12.32
CA ILE A 28 -42.63 36.98 -11.78
C ILE A 28 -42.11 37.94 -12.86
N GLN A 29 -42.30 39.24 -12.64
CA GLN A 29 -41.63 40.27 -13.43
C GLN A 29 -40.14 40.23 -13.11
N VAL A 30 -39.32 39.80 -14.08
CA VAL A 30 -37.87 39.82 -13.95
C VAL A 30 -37.41 41.27 -14.03
N SER A 31 -37.29 41.91 -12.87
CA SER A 31 -36.54 43.17 -12.76
C SER A 31 -35.08 42.87 -13.10
N THR A 32 -34.65 43.26 -14.29
CA THR A 32 -33.27 43.14 -14.74
C THR A 32 -32.38 44.06 -13.93
N CYS A 33 -31.86 43.54 -12.81
CA CYS A 33 -30.62 44.05 -12.23
C CYS A 33 -29.58 44.13 -13.36
N PRO A 34 -28.94 45.28 -13.60
CA PRO A 34 -27.86 45.36 -14.56
C PRO A 34 -26.82 44.30 -14.18
N LEU A 35 -26.52 43.39 -15.11
CA LEU A 35 -25.36 42.52 -14.96
C LEU A 35 -24.15 43.44 -14.78
N VAL A 36 -23.62 43.49 -13.56
CA VAL A 36 -22.28 44.03 -13.32
C VAL A 36 -21.38 43.20 -14.22
N GLN A 37 -20.90 43.82 -15.29
CA GLN A 37 -19.93 43.23 -16.18
C GLN A 37 -18.66 43.08 -15.36
N ILE A 38 -18.50 41.93 -14.70
CA ILE A 38 -17.20 41.49 -14.19
C ILE A 38 -16.28 41.56 -15.40
N PRO A 39 -15.27 42.43 -15.43
CA PRO A 39 -14.44 42.60 -16.61
C PRO A 39 -13.86 41.25 -16.95
N LYS A 40 -14.21 40.73 -18.13
CA LYS A 40 -13.66 39.48 -18.64
C LYS A 40 -12.15 39.74 -18.75
N PRO A 41 -11.29 39.09 -17.94
CA PRO A 41 -9.91 39.53 -17.80
C PRO A 41 -9.22 39.46 -19.17
N GLU A 42 -8.95 40.63 -19.74
CA GLU A 42 -8.54 40.77 -21.14
C GLU A 42 -7.19 40.09 -21.42
N HIS A 43 -6.41 39.88 -20.36
CA HIS A 43 -5.22 39.05 -20.36
C HIS A 43 -5.33 37.94 -19.31
N ARG A 44 -5.58 36.70 -19.77
CA ARG A 44 -5.14 35.51 -19.03
C ARG A 44 -3.60 35.48 -19.09
N PRO A 45 -2.87 35.41 -17.96
CA PRO A 45 -1.42 35.25 -17.98
C PRO A 45 -1.01 34.01 -18.78
N MET A 46 0.01 34.13 -19.63
CA MET A 46 0.52 32.99 -20.39
C MET A 46 1.24 32.05 -19.42
N ALA A 47 0.89 30.76 -19.48
CA ALA A 47 1.50 29.76 -18.61
C ALA A 47 2.64 29.06 -19.36
N GLU A 48 3.88 29.47 -19.07
CA GLU A 48 5.11 28.94 -19.67
C GLU A 48 5.50 27.59 -19.07
N PHE A 49 4.60 26.60 -19.13
CA PHE A 49 4.91 25.24 -18.70
C PHE A 49 5.76 24.52 -19.75
N HIS A 50 6.75 23.77 -19.27
CA HIS A 50 7.53 22.87 -20.13
C HIS A 50 6.60 21.81 -20.77
N PRO A 51 6.78 21.46 -22.06
CA PRO A 51 6.00 20.40 -22.69
C PRO A 51 6.15 19.04 -21.99
N SER A 52 5.19 18.15 -22.21
CA SER A 52 5.26 16.76 -21.72
C SER A 52 6.51 16.08 -22.25
N ILE A 53 7.34 15.54 -21.35
CA ILE A 53 8.54 14.76 -21.71
C ILE A 53 8.20 13.44 -22.44
N TRP A 54 6.95 13.00 -22.38
CA TRP A 54 6.47 11.75 -22.96
C TRP A 54 5.70 11.94 -24.27
N GLY A 55 5.26 13.16 -24.58
CA GLY A 55 4.36 13.43 -25.71
C GLY A 55 3.20 12.44 -25.78
N ASP A 56 3.02 11.83 -26.95
CA ASP A 56 1.97 10.85 -27.24
C ASP A 56 2.45 9.38 -27.11
N GLN A 57 3.67 9.14 -26.60
CA GLN A 57 4.34 7.83 -26.60
C GLN A 57 3.52 6.70 -25.95
N PHE A 58 2.68 7.02 -24.95
CA PHE A 58 1.84 6.07 -24.24
C PHE A 58 0.36 6.06 -24.68
N ILE A 59 -0.01 6.82 -25.72
CA ILE A 59 -1.38 6.87 -26.22
C ILE A 59 -1.72 5.61 -27.03
N ALA A 60 -0.74 5.05 -27.74
CA ALA A 60 -0.88 3.81 -28.49
C ALA A 60 -0.26 2.64 -27.73
N TYR A 61 -1.05 1.58 -27.50
CA TYR A 61 -0.59 0.30 -26.98
C TYR A 61 -1.02 -0.82 -27.91
N THR A 62 -0.07 -1.59 -28.42
CA THR A 62 -0.32 -2.85 -29.12
C THR A 62 -0.10 -3.99 -28.13
N PRO A 63 -1.14 -4.78 -27.77
CA PRO A 63 -0.97 -5.94 -26.92
C PRO A 63 -0.07 -6.99 -27.58
N GLU A 64 0.56 -7.81 -26.75
CA GLU A 64 1.24 -9.02 -27.21
C GLU A 64 0.23 -10.04 -27.77
N ASP A 65 0.72 -10.99 -28.56
CA ASP A 65 -0.13 -12.09 -29.04
C ASP A 65 -0.62 -12.97 -27.88
N GLU A 66 -1.77 -13.61 -28.08
CA GLU A 66 -2.45 -14.40 -27.06
C GLU A 66 -1.60 -15.58 -26.56
N ASP A 67 -0.82 -16.22 -27.44
CA ASP A 67 -0.02 -17.40 -27.10
C ASP A 67 1.19 -17.01 -26.24
N THR A 68 1.91 -15.94 -26.61
CA THR A 68 3.00 -15.35 -25.81
C THR A 68 2.48 -14.89 -24.45
N ARG A 69 1.32 -14.23 -24.42
CA ARG A 69 0.70 -13.75 -23.18
C ARG A 69 0.31 -14.91 -22.26
N ALA A 70 -0.38 -15.93 -22.77
CA ALA A 70 -0.74 -17.12 -22.01
C ALA A 70 0.50 -17.89 -21.48
N CYS A 71 1.58 -17.94 -22.26
CA CYS A 71 2.84 -18.54 -21.84
C CYS A 71 3.47 -17.78 -20.65
N LYS A 72 3.48 -16.44 -20.69
CA LYS A 72 3.97 -15.59 -19.60
C LYS A 72 3.07 -15.68 -18.35
N GLU A 73 1.76 -15.64 -18.52
CA GLU A 73 0.79 -15.80 -17.42
C GLU A 73 1.02 -17.14 -16.69
N LYS A 74 1.24 -18.24 -17.43
CA LYS A 74 1.58 -19.54 -16.84
C LYS A 74 2.91 -19.49 -16.07
N GLN A 75 3.97 -18.93 -16.64
CA GLN A 75 5.27 -18.79 -15.96
C GLN A 75 5.16 -17.98 -14.65
N VAL A 76 4.30 -16.96 -14.62
CA VAL A 76 4.03 -16.17 -13.41
C VAL A 76 3.34 -17.02 -12.33
N GLU A 77 2.38 -17.88 -12.67
CA GLU A 77 1.77 -18.79 -11.69
C GLU A 77 2.75 -19.86 -11.19
N ASP A 78 3.54 -20.47 -12.08
CA ASP A 78 4.58 -21.44 -11.71
C ASP A 78 5.60 -20.82 -10.72
N LEU A 79 6.00 -19.56 -10.95
CA LEU A 79 6.89 -18.80 -10.06
C LEU A 79 6.23 -18.38 -8.74
N LYS A 80 4.93 -18.04 -8.72
CA LYS A 80 4.20 -17.77 -7.47
C LYS A 80 4.18 -18.99 -6.56
N GLU A 81 3.98 -20.18 -7.13
CA GLU A 81 4.03 -21.43 -6.36
C GLU A 81 5.44 -21.74 -5.83
N GLU A 82 6.50 -21.37 -6.54
CA GLU A 82 7.87 -21.47 -6.00
C GLU A 82 8.10 -20.53 -4.82
N VAL A 83 7.65 -19.26 -4.91
CA VAL A 83 7.74 -18.30 -3.79
C VAL A 83 6.94 -18.78 -2.56
N ARG A 84 5.79 -19.44 -2.76
CA ARG A 84 5.03 -20.08 -1.67
C ARG A 84 5.77 -21.25 -1.04
N ARG A 85 6.46 -22.09 -1.84
CA ARG A 85 7.31 -23.17 -1.33
C ARG A 85 8.47 -22.64 -0.50
N GLU A 86 9.14 -21.59 -0.96
CA GLU A 86 10.26 -20.97 -0.24
C GLU A 86 9.83 -20.32 1.08
N LEU A 87 8.66 -19.66 1.13
CA LEU A 87 8.07 -19.18 2.39
C LEU A 87 7.86 -20.32 3.40
N MET A 88 7.31 -21.45 2.95
CA MET A 88 7.10 -22.63 3.79
C MET A 88 8.41 -23.30 4.21
N ALA A 89 9.41 -23.35 3.33
CA ALA A 89 10.73 -23.90 3.64
C ALA A 89 11.49 -23.04 4.67
N ALA A 90 11.39 -21.71 4.53
CA ALA A 90 12.01 -20.76 5.46
C ALA A 90 11.33 -20.73 6.84
N ALA A 91 10.11 -21.25 6.99
CA ALA A 91 9.33 -21.24 8.25
C ALA A 91 10.06 -21.86 9.46
N GLY A 92 11.01 -22.78 9.23
CA GLY A 92 11.84 -23.37 10.28
C GLY A 92 12.94 -22.44 10.83
N ASN A 93 13.28 -21.34 10.15
CA ASN A 93 14.34 -20.42 10.53
C ASN A 93 13.85 -18.96 10.45
N PRO A 94 13.51 -18.32 11.58
CA PRO A 94 12.99 -16.96 11.62
C PRO A 94 13.87 -15.93 10.90
N SER A 95 15.20 -16.07 10.97
CA SER A 95 16.11 -15.15 10.29
C SER A 95 16.00 -15.26 8.77
N GLN A 96 15.92 -16.47 8.21
CA GLN A 96 15.76 -16.69 6.77
C GLN A 96 14.38 -16.21 6.30
N LEU A 97 13.33 -16.53 7.06
CA LEU A 97 11.96 -16.11 6.77
C LEU A 97 11.82 -14.58 6.73
N LEU A 98 12.36 -13.86 7.72
CA LEU A 98 12.35 -12.40 7.77
C LEU A 98 13.07 -11.77 6.57
N ASN A 99 14.24 -12.32 6.18
CA ASN A 99 14.97 -11.85 5.00
C ASN A 99 14.21 -12.11 3.69
N PHE A 100 13.54 -13.27 3.57
CA PHE A 100 12.74 -13.62 2.40
C PHE A 100 11.51 -12.70 2.27
N ILE A 101 10.79 -12.46 3.37
CA ILE A 101 9.66 -11.53 3.42
C ILE A 101 10.11 -10.11 3.02
N ASP A 102 11.27 -9.64 3.51
CA ASP A 102 11.80 -8.33 3.12
C ASP A 102 12.13 -8.25 1.62
N ALA A 103 12.74 -9.30 1.06
CA ALA A 103 13.03 -9.36 -0.38
C ALA A 103 11.73 -9.31 -1.21
N VAL A 104 10.73 -10.11 -0.87
CA VAL A 104 9.41 -10.14 -1.53
C VAL A 104 8.69 -8.79 -1.46
N GLN A 105 8.75 -8.10 -0.32
CA GLN A 105 8.21 -6.74 -0.15
C GLN A 105 8.98 -5.71 -0.99
N ARG A 106 10.31 -5.75 -0.98
CA ARG A 106 11.16 -4.80 -1.71
C ARG A 106 11.16 -5.01 -3.23
N LEU A 107 10.80 -6.21 -3.70
CA LEU A 107 10.50 -6.50 -5.10
C LEU A 107 9.12 -6.00 -5.55
N GLY A 108 8.26 -5.55 -4.63
CA GLY A 108 6.93 -5.02 -4.95
C GLY A 108 5.87 -6.10 -5.28
N VAL A 109 6.16 -7.38 -5.03
CA VAL A 109 5.29 -8.52 -5.39
C VAL A 109 4.57 -9.14 -4.18
N ALA A 110 4.74 -8.60 -2.97
CA ALA A 110 4.14 -9.10 -1.74
C ALA A 110 2.60 -9.20 -1.75
N TYR A 111 1.91 -8.43 -2.59
CA TYR A 111 0.45 -8.46 -2.73
C TYR A 111 -0.09 -9.81 -3.27
N HIS A 112 0.77 -10.70 -3.79
CA HIS A 112 0.42 -12.06 -4.17
C HIS A 112 0.51 -13.09 -3.02
N PHE A 113 1.03 -12.66 -1.86
CA PHE A 113 1.41 -13.52 -0.73
C PHE A 113 1.00 -12.93 0.63
N GLU A 114 0.00 -12.02 0.65
CA GLU A 114 -0.37 -11.24 1.85
C GLU A 114 -0.70 -12.13 3.05
N ARG A 115 -1.48 -13.20 2.82
CA ARG A 115 -1.86 -14.18 3.84
C ARG A 115 -0.65 -14.96 4.34
N GLU A 116 0.18 -15.49 3.44
CA GLU A 116 1.34 -16.30 3.81
C GLU A 116 2.37 -15.47 4.61
N ILE A 117 2.50 -14.17 4.29
CA ILE A 117 3.30 -13.20 5.05
C ILE A 117 2.67 -12.87 6.42
N GLU A 118 1.35 -12.67 6.49
CA GLU A 118 0.62 -12.42 7.74
C GLU A 118 0.74 -13.61 8.71
N GLU A 119 0.47 -14.83 8.24
CA GLU A 119 0.62 -16.08 9.02
C GLU A 119 2.06 -16.28 9.51
N SER A 120 3.05 -16.02 8.65
CA SER A 120 4.48 -16.09 8.99
C SER A 120 4.89 -15.10 10.08
N LEU A 121 4.43 -13.84 9.97
CA LEU A 121 4.76 -12.79 10.94
C LEU A 121 3.99 -12.94 12.26
N GLN A 122 2.77 -13.47 12.22
CA GLN A 122 2.02 -13.86 13.41
C GLN A 122 2.78 -14.93 14.21
N HIS A 123 3.25 -15.98 13.55
CA HIS A 123 4.03 -17.05 14.20
C HIS A 123 5.34 -16.55 14.82
N ILE A 124 6.03 -15.62 14.16
CA ILE A 124 7.20 -14.93 14.70
C ILE A 124 6.83 -14.07 15.93
N TYR A 125 5.69 -13.36 15.88
CA TYR A 125 5.21 -12.51 16.98
C TYR A 125 4.79 -13.33 18.21
N ASP A 126 4.14 -14.48 18.03
CA ASP A 126 3.69 -15.33 19.13
C ASP A 126 4.91 -15.91 19.88
N ARG A 127 5.94 -16.35 19.16
CA ARG A 127 7.21 -16.83 19.75
C ARG A 127 8.09 -15.72 20.34
N PHE A 128 7.81 -14.45 20.06
CA PHE A 128 8.63 -13.32 20.51
C PHE A 128 8.69 -13.19 22.05
N HIS A 129 7.64 -13.63 22.74
CA HIS A 129 7.54 -13.51 24.20
C HIS A 129 8.32 -14.61 24.96
N ASP A 130 8.65 -15.70 24.30
CA ASP A 130 9.43 -16.82 24.87
C ASP A 130 10.95 -16.62 24.72
N ALA A 131 11.39 -15.62 23.94
CA ALA A 131 12.77 -15.44 23.47
C ALA A 131 13.57 -14.37 24.24
N ASP A 132 13.54 -14.38 25.58
CA ASP A 132 14.33 -13.42 26.41
C ASP A 132 15.86 -13.68 26.37
N ASP A 133 16.27 -14.82 25.80
CA ASP A 133 17.64 -15.36 25.86
C ASP A 133 18.23 -15.79 24.48
N THR A 134 17.76 -15.21 23.37
CA THR A 134 18.46 -15.35 22.08
C THR A 134 19.47 -14.21 21.87
N ASP A 135 20.75 -14.57 21.59
CA ASP A 135 21.79 -13.64 21.13
C ASP A 135 21.59 -13.30 19.64
N ASP A 136 20.37 -12.85 19.31
CA ASP A 136 20.02 -12.48 17.95
C ASP A 136 20.80 -11.24 17.50
N ASP A 137 21.36 -11.31 16.28
CA ASP A 137 22.12 -10.18 15.78
C ASP A 137 21.24 -8.93 15.62
N LEU A 138 21.86 -7.76 15.81
CA LEU A 138 21.21 -6.46 15.74
C LEU A 138 20.48 -6.25 14.41
N TYR A 139 21.00 -6.83 13.32
CA TYR A 139 20.33 -6.85 12.02
C TYR A 139 18.98 -7.57 12.08
N ASN A 140 18.93 -8.80 12.59
CA ASN A 140 17.70 -9.59 12.67
C ASN A 140 16.67 -8.93 13.60
N ILE A 141 17.10 -8.41 14.76
CA ILE A 141 16.22 -7.70 15.69
C ILE A 141 15.63 -6.43 15.05
N ALA A 142 16.44 -5.65 14.33
CA ALA A 142 15.97 -4.45 13.63
C ALA A 142 15.04 -4.80 12.45
N LEU A 143 15.32 -5.89 11.73
CA LEU A 143 14.50 -6.38 10.64
C LEU A 143 13.13 -6.87 11.12
N GLN A 144 13.11 -7.73 12.15
CA GLN A 144 11.91 -8.21 12.83
C GLN A 144 11.07 -7.05 13.37
N PHE A 145 11.70 -6.11 14.08
CA PHE A 145 11.04 -4.91 14.59
C PHE A 145 10.33 -4.13 13.46
N ARG A 146 11.04 -3.89 12.36
CA ARG A 146 10.50 -3.15 11.23
C ARG A 146 9.32 -3.89 10.58
N LEU A 147 9.49 -5.16 10.23
CA LEU A 147 8.46 -5.93 9.52
C LEU A 147 7.18 -6.09 10.36
N LEU A 148 7.31 -6.40 11.65
CA LEU A 148 6.18 -6.48 12.57
C LEU A 148 5.46 -5.12 12.73
N ARG A 149 6.20 -4.02 12.90
CA ARG A 149 5.59 -2.67 12.94
C ARG A 149 4.89 -2.30 11.63
N GLN A 150 5.44 -2.68 10.48
CA GLN A 150 4.83 -2.43 9.17
C GLN A 150 3.48 -3.15 9.00
N GLN A 151 3.31 -4.33 9.61
CA GLN A 151 2.02 -5.06 9.65
C GLN A 151 1.12 -4.69 10.84
N GLY A 152 1.47 -3.65 11.61
CA GLY A 152 0.63 -3.13 12.70
C GLY A 152 0.73 -3.87 14.04
N TYR A 153 1.67 -4.82 14.20
CA TYR A 153 1.91 -5.48 15.48
C TYR A 153 2.43 -4.49 16.53
N ASN A 154 1.87 -4.54 17.74
CA ASN A 154 2.26 -3.63 18.82
C ASN A 154 3.46 -4.17 19.62
N ILE A 155 4.66 -3.76 19.23
CA ILE A 155 5.90 -4.19 19.90
C ILE A 155 6.59 -3.04 20.67
N SER A 156 6.77 -3.26 21.98
CA SER A 156 7.27 -2.39 23.09
C SER A 156 8.48 -1.44 22.91
N CYS A 157 9.24 -1.50 21.80
CA CYS A 157 10.50 -0.78 21.53
C CYS A 157 11.71 -1.10 22.45
N VAL A 158 11.54 -1.21 23.77
CA VAL A 158 12.63 -1.35 24.76
C VAL A 158 13.61 -2.50 24.47
N TYR A 159 13.16 -3.60 23.86
CA TYR A 159 14.03 -4.70 23.41
C TYR A 159 15.14 -4.23 22.45
N SER A 160 14.85 -3.28 21.55
CA SER A 160 15.83 -2.74 20.59
C SER A 160 16.96 -1.99 21.31
N THR A 161 16.64 -1.36 22.46
CA THR A 161 17.63 -0.75 23.34
C THR A 161 18.33 -1.76 24.26
N SER A 162 17.66 -2.85 24.67
CA SER A 162 18.23 -3.89 25.53
C SER A 162 19.42 -4.59 24.87
N SER A 163 19.29 -5.01 23.61
CA SER A 163 20.40 -5.63 22.85
C SER A 163 21.59 -4.68 22.68
N ARG A 164 21.34 -3.37 22.56
CA ARG A 164 22.41 -2.34 22.54
C ARG A 164 23.16 -2.25 23.87
N MET A 165 22.49 -2.50 25.00
CA MET A 165 23.13 -2.52 26.33
C MET A 165 23.86 -3.85 26.60
N LYS A 166 23.24 -5.01 26.31
CA LYS A 166 23.88 -6.35 26.43
C LYS A 166 25.18 -6.43 25.60
N LYS A 167 25.18 -5.99 24.34
CA LYS A 167 26.34 -6.05 23.42
C LYS A 167 27.47 -5.06 23.78
N VAL A 168 27.18 -3.99 24.54
CA VAL A 168 28.20 -3.06 25.09
C VAL A 168 28.83 -3.60 26.36
N ALA A 169 28.10 -4.33 27.19
CA ALA A 169 28.64 -4.98 28.39
C ALA A 169 29.62 -6.12 28.03
N SER A 170 29.27 -6.95 27.05
CA SER A 170 30.11 -8.08 26.60
C SER A 170 31.45 -7.65 25.97
N ARG A 171 31.54 -6.44 25.39
CA ARG A 171 32.79 -5.88 24.84
C ARG A 171 33.70 -5.19 25.87
N ARG A 172 33.44 -5.35 27.17
CA ARG A 172 34.22 -4.74 28.27
C ARG A 172 34.86 -5.78 29.22
N ILE A 173 34.95 -7.03 28.78
CA ILE A 173 35.62 -8.13 29.47
C ILE A 173 36.67 -8.71 28.51
#